data_AF-M6RGI8-F1
#
_entry.id   AF-M6RGI8-F1
#
_cell.length_a   1.000
_cell.length_b   1.000
_cell.length_c   1.000
_cell.angle_alpha   90.00
_cell.angle_beta   90.00
_cell.angle_gamma   90.00
#
_symmetry.space_group_name_H-M   'P 1'
#
loop_
_entity.id
_entity.type
_entity.pdbx_description
1 polymer ?
#
loop_
_entity_poly.entity_id
_entity_poly.type
_entity_poly.pdbx_seq_one_letter_code
_entity_poly.pdbx_strand_id
1 'polypeptide(L)'
;MKSDSEGHKSSSKIQIHKGKILLKPRSWVNLGYSIANSEKETFFLKNAIPGETVDTVLLKRSGSLFWGVASEIQEVSSERISSDCSIFPRCGGCSYRHVSYQKELEIKKFLLQETLEHFLSKKHIQIPEIEILSGDPNGYRNTAQIQLGFAGNQRLAGFYEEFSHSIVNLPEEGCKNLPQEMNFAFAEFLKQEVKGSKQILKSKTLSFRLEGTKVISYKKNR
;
A
#
# COMPACT_ATOMS: atom_id res chain seq x y z
N MET A 1 -36.33 49.64 2.87
CA MET A 1 -35.05 49.72 2.15
C MET A 1 -34.47 48.33 2.06
N LYS A 2 -34.47 47.77 0.83
CA LYS A 2 -33.67 46.61 0.47
C LYS A 2 -32.20 47.03 0.40
N SER A 3 -31.31 46.16 0.83
CA SER A 3 -29.97 46.04 0.24
C SER A 3 -29.48 44.62 0.48
N ASP A 4 -29.52 43.86 -0.61
CA ASP A 4 -28.93 42.55 -0.82
C ASP A 4 -27.39 42.59 -0.73
N SER A 5 -26.80 41.45 -0.36
CA SER A 5 -25.57 40.87 -0.96
C SER A 5 -25.31 39.53 -0.24
N GLU A 6 -25.79 38.39 -0.73
CA GLU A 6 -25.16 37.52 -1.75
C GLU A 6 -23.71 37.12 -1.46
N GLY A 7 -23.43 35.81 -1.54
CA GLY A 7 -22.06 35.34 -1.85
C GLY A 7 -21.58 34.04 -1.19
N HIS A 8 -22.16 32.90 -1.60
CA HIS A 8 -21.58 31.54 -1.66
C HIS A 8 -20.29 31.18 -0.90
N LYS A 9 -20.34 30.09 -0.11
CA LYS A 9 -19.37 28.98 -0.24
C LYS A 9 -20.08 27.62 -0.22
N SER A 10 -20.41 27.21 -1.45
CA SER A 10 -20.53 25.85 -2.00
C SER A 10 -20.48 24.68 -1.01
N SER A 11 -21.63 24.04 -0.80
CA SER A 11 -21.77 22.70 -0.25
C SER A 11 -21.13 21.66 -1.16
N SER A 12 -19.96 21.12 -0.79
CA SER A 12 -19.36 20.00 -1.52
C SER A 12 -20.08 18.71 -1.15
N LYS A 13 -21.22 18.44 -1.81
CA LYS A 13 -21.87 17.12 -1.79
C LYS A 13 -20.85 16.06 -2.23
N ILE A 14 -20.82 14.93 -1.54
CA ILE A 14 -20.07 13.74 -2.00
C ILE A 14 -20.51 13.46 -3.44
N GLN A 15 -19.58 13.62 -4.38
CA GLN A 15 -19.87 13.36 -5.78
C GLN A 15 -19.75 11.87 -6.04
N ILE A 16 -20.83 11.28 -6.53
CA ILE A 16 -20.87 9.87 -6.92
C ILE A 16 -20.63 9.80 -8.43
N HIS A 17 -19.54 9.17 -8.84
CA HIS A 17 -19.21 8.92 -10.24
C HIS A 17 -19.22 7.40 -10.47
N LYS A 18 -20.11 6.92 -11.37
CA LYS A 18 -20.29 5.49 -11.69
C LYS A 18 -20.49 4.59 -10.44
N GLY A 19 -21.20 5.08 -9.43
CA GLY A 19 -21.42 4.34 -8.17
C GLY A 19 -20.24 4.34 -7.19
N LYS A 20 -19.17 5.07 -7.49
CA LYS A 20 -18.00 5.28 -6.62
C LYS A 20 -17.96 6.71 -6.08
N ILE A 21 -17.24 6.90 -4.98
CA ILE A 21 -17.10 8.20 -4.32
C ILE A 21 -15.87 8.90 -4.89
N LEU A 22 -16.07 10.09 -5.46
CA LEU A 22 -14.98 10.94 -5.94
C LEU A 22 -14.38 11.71 -4.76
N LEU A 23 -13.08 11.54 -4.52
CA LEU A 23 -12.36 12.14 -3.39
C LEU A 23 -11.09 12.84 -3.85
N LYS A 24 -10.70 13.89 -3.10
CA LYS A 24 -9.45 14.64 -3.30
C LYS A 24 -8.54 14.44 -2.10
N PRO A 25 -7.52 13.57 -2.18
CA PRO A 25 -6.58 13.40 -1.08
C PRO A 25 -5.76 14.67 -0.90
N ARG A 26 -5.59 15.09 0.36
CA ARG A 26 -4.97 16.39 0.69
C ARG A 26 -3.66 16.28 1.47
N SER A 27 -3.40 15.17 2.14
CA SER A 27 -2.18 14.97 2.91
C SER A 27 -1.87 13.48 3.07
N TRP A 28 -0.59 13.17 3.26
CA TRP A 28 -0.13 11.85 3.65
C TRP A 28 -0.41 11.58 5.13
N VAL A 29 -0.66 10.32 5.45
CA VAL A 29 -0.69 9.81 6.83
C VAL A 29 0.06 8.48 6.90
N ASN A 30 0.23 7.95 8.10
CA ASN A 30 0.97 6.70 8.35
C ASN A 30 0.51 5.54 7.45
N LEU A 31 1.40 4.58 7.21
CA LEU A 31 1.17 3.36 6.42
C LEU A 31 0.85 3.58 4.93
N GLY A 32 1.23 4.73 4.37
CA GLY A 32 1.06 5.06 2.96
C GLY A 32 -0.40 5.28 2.56
N TYR A 33 -1.21 5.73 3.52
CA TYR A 33 -2.51 6.29 3.20
C TYR A 33 -2.36 7.78 2.93
N SER A 34 -3.30 8.30 2.16
CA SER A 34 -3.63 9.73 2.16
C SER A 34 -4.99 9.95 2.79
N ILE A 35 -5.21 11.17 3.28
CA ILE A 35 -6.47 11.58 3.89
C ILE A 35 -7.26 12.45 2.94
N ALA A 36 -8.56 12.19 2.82
CA ALA A 36 -9.54 13.08 2.23
C ALA A 36 -10.67 13.34 3.24
N ASN A 37 -11.31 14.51 3.14
CA ASN A 37 -12.41 14.86 4.01
C ASN A 37 -13.64 15.24 3.18
N SER A 38 -14.82 14.87 3.64
CA SER A 38 -16.08 15.35 3.10
C SER A 38 -17.05 15.61 4.26
N GLU A 39 -17.46 16.86 4.42
CA GLU A 39 -18.35 17.29 5.51
C GLU A 39 -17.90 16.81 6.90
N LYS A 40 -18.54 15.75 7.44
CA LYS A 40 -18.29 15.17 8.76
C LYS A 40 -17.49 13.85 8.70
N GLU A 41 -17.09 13.43 7.52
CA GLU A 41 -16.46 12.15 7.25
C GLU A 41 -14.98 12.31 6.90
N THR A 42 -14.18 11.33 7.30
CA THR A 42 -12.75 11.25 7.02
C THR A 42 -12.44 9.94 6.31
N PHE A 43 -11.73 10.04 5.20
CA PHE A 43 -11.39 8.92 4.34
C PHE A 43 -9.88 8.68 4.34
N PHE A 44 -9.47 7.46 4.63
CA PHE A 44 -8.09 6.98 4.52
C PHE A 44 -7.98 6.16 3.24
N LEU A 45 -7.17 6.65 2.30
CA LEU A 45 -7.12 6.14 0.94
C LEU A 45 -5.75 5.52 0.64
N LYS A 46 -5.74 4.23 0.27
CA LYS A 46 -4.58 3.60 -0.37
C LYS A 46 -4.55 3.94 -1.85
N ASN A 47 -3.35 3.92 -2.43
CA ASN A 47 -3.10 4.20 -3.86
C ASN A 47 -3.57 5.59 -4.32
N ALA A 48 -3.79 6.53 -3.40
CA ALA A 48 -4.16 7.91 -3.71
C ALA A 48 -3.12 8.82 -3.09
N ILE A 49 -2.69 9.87 -3.80
CA ILE A 49 -1.69 10.82 -3.29
C ILE A 49 -2.25 12.24 -3.21
N PRO A 50 -1.66 13.11 -2.38
CA PRO A 50 -2.03 14.51 -2.35
C PRO A 50 -1.94 15.17 -3.72
N GLY A 51 -2.93 16.01 -4.03
CA GLY A 51 -3.04 16.72 -5.30
C GLY A 51 -3.80 15.97 -6.40
N GLU A 52 -4.36 14.79 -6.09
CA GLU A 52 -5.16 14.02 -7.04
C GLU A 52 -6.67 14.22 -6.87
N THR A 53 -7.42 13.80 -7.89
CA THR A 53 -8.85 13.51 -7.81
C THR A 53 -9.06 12.04 -8.19
N VAL A 54 -9.66 11.23 -7.30
CA VAL A 54 -9.73 9.77 -7.44
C VAL A 54 -11.13 9.20 -7.22
N ASP A 55 -11.50 8.19 -8.02
CA ASP A 55 -12.67 7.36 -7.76
C ASP A 55 -12.33 6.28 -6.73
N THR A 56 -13.04 6.28 -5.61
CA THR A 56 -12.73 5.45 -4.45
C THR A 56 -13.71 4.30 -4.27
N VAL A 57 -13.17 3.11 -4.01
CA VAL A 57 -13.92 1.96 -3.48
C VAL A 57 -13.72 1.90 -1.97
N LEU A 58 -14.81 1.95 -1.22
CA LEU A 58 -14.79 1.83 0.24
C LEU A 58 -14.69 0.36 0.65
N LEU A 59 -13.82 0.08 1.61
CA LEU A 59 -13.52 -1.27 2.09
C LEU A 59 -13.97 -1.46 3.54
N LYS A 60 -13.86 -0.42 4.36
CA LYS A 60 -14.21 -0.48 5.78
C LYS A 60 -14.76 0.86 6.26
N ARG A 61 -15.70 0.81 7.19
CA ARG A 61 -16.24 1.97 7.92
C ARG A 61 -16.11 1.74 9.43
N SER A 62 -15.79 2.80 10.17
CA SER A 62 -15.88 2.86 11.62
C SER A 62 -16.35 4.26 12.04
N GLY A 63 -17.62 4.40 12.41
CA GLY A 63 -18.22 5.71 12.70
C GLY A 63 -18.22 6.62 11.47
N SER A 64 -17.54 7.77 11.58
CA SER A 64 -17.30 8.74 10.51
C SER A 64 -15.96 8.56 9.79
N LEU A 65 -15.22 7.49 10.12
CA LEU A 65 -13.97 7.13 9.46
C LEU A 65 -14.21 6.03 8.43
N PHE A 66 -13.60 6.19 7.26
CA PHE A 66 -13.72 5.28 6.14
C PHE A 66 -12.35 4.92 5.61
N TRP A 67 -12.15 3.67 5.23
CA TRP A 67 -10.95 3.20 4.54
C TRP A 67 -11.35 2.74 3.15
N GLY A 68 -10.56 3.14 2.17
CA GLY A 68 -10.79 2.80 0.78
C GLY A 68 -9.50 2.76 0.00
N VAL A 69 -9.65 2.42 -1.28
CA VAL A 69 -8.56 2.40 -2.25
C VAL A 69 -8.99 3.20 -3.48
N ALA A 70 -8.08 4.01 -4.01
CA ALA A 70 -8.27 4.65 -5.31
C ALA A 70 -8.30 3.58 -6.40
N SER A 71 -9.45 3.48 -7.06
CA SER A 71 -9.72 2.54 -8.14
C SER A 71 -9.47 3.14 -9.52
N GLU A 72 -9.60 4.46 -9.64
CA GLU A 72 -9.31 5.22 -10.85
C GLU A 72 -8.80 6.61 -10.44
N ILE A 73 -7.82 7.13 -11.18
CA ILE A 73 -7.24 8.46 -10.93
C ILE A 73 -7.73 9.35 -12.06
N GLN A 74 -8.60 10.31 -11.74
CA GLN A 74 -9.21 11.23 -12.69
C GLN A 74 -8.29 12.42 -12.97
N GLU A 75 -7.63 12.93 -11.93
CA GLU A 75 -6.60 13.97 -12.03
C GLU A 75 -5.33 13.45 -11.35
N VAL A 76 -4.26 13.31 -12.12
CA VAL A 76 -2.97 12.77 -11.66
C VAL A 76 -2.12 13.89 -11.05
N SER A 77 -1.52 13.63 -9.90
CA SER A 77 -0.57 14.54 -9.26
C SER A 77 0.79 14.45 -9.92
N SER A 78 1.52 15.58 -9.98
CA SER A 78 2.87 15.63 -10.53
C SER A 78 3.91 14.80 -9.75
N GLU A 79 3.60 14.42 -8.51
CA GLU A 79 4.46 13.55 -7.70
C GLU A 79 4.25 12.05 -8.01
N ARG A 80 3.19 11.69 -8.74
CA ARG A 80 2.92 10.29 -9.09
C ARG A 80 3.90 9.82 -10.15
N ILE A 81 4.44 8.64 -9.92
CA ILE A 81 5.17 7.87 -10.93
C ILE A 81 4.45 6.57 -11.22
N SER A 82 4.67 6.02 -12.42
CA SER A 82 4.27 4.65 -12.73
C SER A 82 5.01 3.67 -11.82
N SER A 83 4.30 2.67 -11.31
CA SER A 83 4.91 1.63 -10.49
C SER A 83 5.79 0.72 -11.34
N ASP A 84 6.93 0.31 -10.79
CA ASP A 84 7.82 -0.70 -11.37
C ASP A 84 7.44 -2.15 -10.97
N CYS A 85 6.25 -2.31 -10.36
CA CYS A 85 5.68 -3.59 -9.94
C CYS A 85 4.28 -3.74 -10.55
N SER A 86 4.11 -4.72 -11.43
CA SER A 86 2.87 -4.98 -12.17
C SER A 86 1.64 -5.29 -11.30
N ILE A 87 1.86 -5.73 -10.06
CA ILE A 87 0.79 -6.07 -9.10
C ILE A 87 0.60 -5.03 -7.99
N PHE A 88 1.30 -3.90 -8.04
CA PHE A 88 1.01 -2.73 -7.19
C PHE A 88 -0.20 -1.98 -7.78
N PRO A 89 -1.14 -1.45 -6.96
CA PRO A 89 -1.21 -1.42 -5.50
C PRO A 89 -1.89 -2.64 -4.87
N ARG A 90 -2.26 -3.63 -5.67
CA ARG A 90 -3.11 -4.75 -5.24
C ARG A 90 -2.42 -5.62 -4.18
N CYS A 91 -1.14 -5.91 -4.38
CA CYS A 91 -0.31 -6.62 -3.42
C CYS A 91 -0.09 -5.79 -2.15
N GLY A 92 -0.45 -6.33 -0.97
CA GLY A 92 -0.30 -5.63 0.31
C GLY A 92 1.15 -5.50 0.83
N GLY A 93 2.15 -5.78 0.00
CA GLY A 93 3.56 -5.76 0.37
C GLY A 93 4.23 -4.39 0.33
N CYS A 94 3.78 -3.50 -0.55
CA CYS A 94 4.37 -2.19 -0.82
C CYS A 94 3.35 -1.09 -0.56
N SER A 95 3.79 0.07 -0.03
CA SER A 95 2.89 1.19 0.26
C SER A 95 3.10 2.40 -0.65
N TYR A 96 4.34 2.70 -1.07
CA TYR A 96 4.70 3.97 -1.72
C TYR A 96 5.23 3.81 -3.16
N ARG A 97 5.13 2.63 -3.79
CA ARG A 97 5.65 2.37 -5.16
C ARG A 97 4.89 3.10 -6.29
N HIS A 98 4.27 4.23 -5.98
CA HIS A 98 3.63 5.16 -6.91
C HIS A 98 4.12 6.60 -6.71
N VAL A 99 5.15 6.79 -5.87
CA VAL A 99 5.97 8.01 -5.78
C VAL A 99 7.44 7.61 -5.88
N SER A 100 8.33 8.57 -6.11
CA SER A 100 9.78 8.30 -6.13
C SER A 100 10.29 7.85 -4.76
N TYR A 101 11.40 7.11 -4.73
CA TYR A 101 11.98 6.67 -3.45
C TYR A 101 12.42 7.87 -2.58
N GLN A 102 12.95 8.93 -3.19
CA GLN A 102 13.26 10.16 -2.45
C GLN A 102 12.01 10.77 -1.82
N LYS A 103 10.89 10.81 -2.56
CA LYS A 103 9.62 11.29 -2.03
C LYS A 103 9.12 10.42 -0.89
N GLU A 104 9.26 9.10 -0.97
CA GLU A 104 8.93 8.18 0.13
C GLU A 104 9.71 8.52 1.42
N LEU A 105 11.00 8.83 1.30
CA LEU A 105 11.84 9.21 2.43
C LEU A 105 11.40 10.56 3.03
N GLU A 106 11.11 11.55 2.18
CA GLU A 106 10.55 12.85 2.60
C GLU A 106 9.23 12.68 3.35
N ILE A 107 8.30 11.87 2.80
CA ILE A 107 7.01 11.58 3.43
C ILE A 107 7.23 10.97 4.82
N LYS A 108 8.11 9.97 4.94
CA LYS A 108 8.41 9.32 6.22
C LYS A 108 9.01 10.28 7.24
N LYS A 109 9.95 11.13 6.82
CA LYS A 109 10.55 12.18 7.68
C LYS A 109 9.50 13.18 8.13
N PHE A 110 8.66 13.68 7.21
CA PHE A 110 7.56 14.58 7.51
C PHE A 110 6.58 13.99 8.53
N LEU A 111 6.13 12.74 8.32
CA LEU A 111 5.20 12.07 9.24
C LEU A 111 5.80 11.86 10.64
N LEU A 112 7.09 11.53 10.72
CA LEU A 112 7.79 11.43 11.99
C LEU A 112 7.86 12.81 12.68
N GLN A 113 8.20 13.85 11.94
CA GLN A 113 8.29 15.21 12.46
C GLN A 113 6.93 15.69 12.98
N GLU A 114 5.85 15.58 12.19
CA GLU A 114 4.47 15.90 12.61
C GLU A 114 4.07 15.16 13.89
N THR A 115 4.43 13.88 13.99
CA THR A 115 4.16 13.07 15.17
C THR A 115 4.92 13.62 16.39
N LEU A 116 6.21 13.93 16.25
CA LEU A 116 7.01 14.49 17.33
C LEU A 116 6.54 15.89 17.74
N GLU A 117 6.22 16.76 16.79
CA GLU A 117 5.66 18.09 17.02
C GLU A 117 4.40 18.01 17.87
N HIS A 118 3.49 17.09 17.55
CA HIS A 118 2.25 16.93 18.31
C HIS A 118 2.48 16.60 19.79
N PHE A 119 3.49 15.79 20.11
CA PHE A 119 3.77 15.35 21.49
C PHE A 119 4.73 16.26 22.24
N LEU A 120 5.75 16.80 21.59
CA LEU A 120 6.84 17.55 22.21
C LEU A 120 6.55 19.04 22.34
N SER A 121 5.75 19.62 21.44
CA SER A 121 5.36 21.05 21.53
C SER A 121 4.62 21.35 22.84
N LYS A 122 3.77 20.42 23.31
CA LYS A 122 3.08 20.49 24.61
C LYS A 122 4.01 20.51 25.82
N LYS A 123 5.27 20.10 25.63
CA LYS A 123 6.31 20.04 26.66
C LYS A 123 7.43 21.07 26.45
N HIS A 124 7.30 21.97 25.46
CA HIS A 124 8.32 22.94 25.07
C HIS A 124 9.70 22.30 24.78
N ILE A 125 9.72 21.06 24.30
CA ILE A 125 10.95 20.35 23.94
C ILE A 125 11.21 20.61 22.45
N GLN A 126 12.42 21.07 22.13
CA GLN A 126 12.86 21.23 20.74
C GLN A 126 13.04 19.86 20.07
N ILE A 127 12.63 19.76 18.82
CA ILE A 127 12.79 18.53 18.04
C ILE A 127 14.20 18.51 17.48
N PRO A 128 14.96 17.42 17.69
CA PRO A 128 16.28 17.29 17.11
C PRO A 128 16.17 17.19 15.58
N GLU A 129 17.26 17.52 14.89
CA GLU A 129 17.35 17.29 13.45
C GLU A 129 17.15 15.80 13.14
N ILE A 130 16.29 15.50 12.17
CA ILE A 130 16.01 14.14 11.72
C ILE A 130 16.87 13.84 10.48
N GLU A 131 17.93 13.07 10.68
CA GLU A 131 18.76 12.53 9.60
C GLU A 131 18.07 11.33 8.92
N ILE A 132 18.15 11.25 7.59
CA ILE A 132 17.60 10.13 6.82
C ILE A 132 18.74 9.15 6.54
N LEU A 133 18.64 7.95 7.10
CA LEU A 133 19.48 6.81 6.73
C LEU A 133 18.72 5.90 5.77
N SER A 134 19.22 5.76 4.54
CA SER A 134 18.59 4.98 3.48
C SER A 134 19.58 4.07 2.76
N GLY A 135 19.07 3.00 2.16
CA GLY A 135 19.84 2.09 1.31
C GLY A 135 19.14 1.85 -0.03
N ASP A 136 19.51 0.79 -0.73
CA ASP A 136 18.81 0.39 -1.95
C ASP A 136 17.32 0.06 -1.64
N PRO A 137 16.35 0.64 -2.38
CA PRO A 137 14.93 0.34 -2.20
C PRO A 137 14.51 -1.06 -2.63
N ASN A 138 15.39 -1.83 -3.29
CA ASN A 138 15.12 -3.16 -3.81
C ASN A 138 15.98 -4.22 -3.11
N GLY A 139 15.56 -5.48 -3.18
CA GLY A 139 16.33 -6.63 -2.70
C GLY A 139 16.58 -6.68 -1.19
N TYR A 140 16.06 -5.75 -0.40
CA TYR A 140 16.43 -5.60 1.01
C TYR A 140 15.77 -6.65 1.94
N ARG A 141 14.72 -7.37 1.51
CA ARG A 141 14.03 -8.34 2.38
C ARG A 141 14.71 -9.70 2.34
N ASN A 142 15.49 -9.98 3.38
CA ASN A 142 16.13 -11.28 3.60
C ASN A 142 15.18 -12.41 4.05
N THR A 143 13.90 -12.11 4.30
CA THR A 143 12.88 -13.11 4.66
C THR A 143 11.59 -12.83 3.93
N ALA A 144 10.89 -13.90 3.54
CA ALA A 144 9.59 -13.81 2.88
C ALA A 144 8.66 -14.93 3.34
N GLN A 145 7.38 -14.60 3.42
CA GLN A 145 6.31 -15.59 3.60
C GLN A 145 5.43 -15.58 2.36
N ILE A 146 5.48 -16.67 1.60
CA ILE A 146 4.69 -16.84 0.40
C ILE A 146 3.47 -17.70 0.70
N GLN A 147 2.32 -17.24 0.24
CA GLN A 147 1.04 -17.92 0.38
C GLN A 147 0.79 -18.76 -0.86
N LEU A 148 0.41 -20.02 -0.63
CA LEU A 148 -0.04 -20.95 -1.64
C LEU A 148 -1.52 -21.21 -1.44
N GLY A 149 -2.29 -21.16 -2.52
CA GLY A 149 -3.72 -21.45 -2.52
C GLY A 149 -4.20 -21.91 -3.89
N PHE A 150 -5.52 -21.85 -4.08
CA PHE A 150 -6.17 -22.21 -5.34
C PHE A 150 -7.30 -21.23 -5.64
N ALA A 151 -7.50 -20.93 -6.92
CA ALA A 151 -8.72 -20.33 -7.44
C ALA A 151 -9.31 -21.29 -8.47
N GLY A 152 -10.36 -22.02 -8.07
CA GLY A 152 -10.83 -23.18 -8.83
C GLY A 152 -9.72 -24.22 -8.98
N ASN A 153 -9.38 -24.56 -10.22
CA ASN A 153 -8.30 -25.50 -10.54
C ASN A 153 -6.92 -24.83 -10.73
N GLN A 154 -6.85 -23.50 -10.68
CA GLN A 154 -5.60 -22.77 -10.86
C GLN A 154 -4.87 -22.62 -9.53
N ARG A 155 -3.59 -22.99 -9.49
CA ARG A 155 -2.71 -22.74 -8.34
C ARG A 155 -2.44 -21.24 -8.23
N LEU A 156 -2.59 -20.69 -7.03
CA LEU A 156 -2.16 -19.33 -6.69
C LEU A 156 -0.94 -19.38 -5.79
N ALA A 157 0.04 -18.51 -6.05
CA ALA A 157 1.24 -18.40 -5.27
C ALA A 157 1.79 -16.98 -5.25
N GLY A 158 1.80 -16.36 -4.07
CA GLY A 158 2.30 -15.00 -3.90
C GLY A 158 1.93 -14.41 -2.55
N PHE A 159 1.51 -13.15 -2.53
CA PHE A 159 1.21 -12.43 -1.30
C PHE A 159 -0.29 -12.18 -1.16
N TYR A 160 -0.72 -11.82 0.04
CA TYR A 160 -2.10 -11.39 0.22
C TYR A 160 -2.34 -10.02 -0.43
N GLU A 161 -3.51 -9.89 -1.04
CA GLU A 161 -4.06 -8.62 -1.52
C GLU A 161 -4.34 -7.70 -0.32
N GLU A 162 -4.11 -6.40 -0.49
CA GLU A 162 -4.37 -5.40 0.55
C GLU A 162 -5.83 -5.54 1.05
N PHE A 163 -6.01 -5.53 2.38
CA PHE A 163 -7.30 -5.71 3.08
C PHE A 163 -8.01 -7.05 2.89
N SER A 164 -7.37 -8.09 2.35
CA SER A 164 -8.01 -9.40 2.22
C SER A 164 -7.06 -10.56 2.49
N HIS A 165 -7.61 -11.78 2.50
CA HIS A 165 -6.83 -13.03 2.48
C HIS A 165 -6.81 -13.65 1.08
N SER A 166 -7.18 -12.90 0.05
CA SER A 166 -7.04 -13.31 -1.35
C SER A 166 -5.57 -13.28 -1.76
N ILE A 167 -5.12 -14.27 -2.51
CA ILE A 167 -3.73 -14.35 -2.97
C ILE A 167 -3.60 -13.63 -4.31
N VAL A 168 -2.65 -12.71 -4.39
CA VAL A 168 -2.14 -12.13 -5.64
C VAL A 168 -0.90 -12.91 -6.03
N ASN A 169 -0.89 -13.45 -7.25
CA ASN A 169 0.28 -14.16 -7.77
C ASN A 169 1.49 -13.24 -7.81
N LEU A 170 2.66 -13.80 -7.48
CA LEU A 170 3.92 -13.13 -7.75
C LEU A 170 4.03 -12.91 -9.27
N PRO A 171 4.49 -11.73 -9.73
CA PRO A 171 4.67 -11.53 -11.15
C PRO A 171 5.90 -12.32 -11.66
N GLU A 172 6.02 -12.48 -12.98
CA GLU A 172 7.09 -13.27 -13.59
C GLU A 172 8.47 -12.69 -13.29
N GLU A 173 8.58 -11.37 -13.21
CA GLU A 173 9.78 -10.64 -12.80
C GLU A 173 10.13 -10.76 -11.29
N GLY A 174 9.27 -11.41 -10.50
CA GLY A 174 9.43 -11.58 -9.07
C GLY A 174 9.06 -10.35 -8.24
N CYS A 175 9.31 -10.40 -6.93
CA CYS A 175 9.11 -9.25 -6.05
C CYS A 175 10.39 -8.44 -5.95
N LYS A 176 10.31 -7.15 -6.29
CA LYS A 176 11.43 -6.20 -6.23
C LYS A 176 12.02 -6.00 -4.83
N ASN A 177 11.24 -6.26 -3.78
CA ASN A 177 11.76 -6.18 -2.41
C ASN A 177 12.58 -7.43 -2.03
N LEU A 178 12.47 -8.54 -2.77
CA LEU A 178 13.22 -9.76 -2.51
C LEU A 178 14.52 -9.78 -3.32
N PRO A 179 15.62 -10.31 -2.75
CA PRO A 179 16.84 -10.63 -3.49
C PRO A 179 16.56 -11.53 -4.70
N GLN A 180 17.41 -11.46 -5.72
CA GLN A 180 17.26 -12.28 -6.93
C GLN A 180 17.30 -13.77 -6.63
N GLU A 181 18.15 -14.19 -5.69
CA GLU A 181 18.28 -15.57 -5.23
C GLU A 181 16.94 -16.08 -4.68
N MET A 182 16.20 -15.25 -3.96
CA MET A 182 14.90 -15.61 -3.39
C MET A 182 13.81 -15.67 -4.47
N ASN A 183 13.81 -14.74 -5.43
CA ASN A 183 12.91 -14.79 -6.57
C ASN A 183 13.15 -16.05 -7.41
N PHE A 184 14.41 -16.41 -7.66
CA PHE A 184 14.79 -17.64 -8.38
C PHE A 184 14.36 -18.90 -7.63
N ALA A 185 14.69 -19.00 -6.33
CA ALA A 185 14.32 -20.15 -5.51
C ALA A 185 12.79 -20.37 -5.49
N PHE A 186 12.04 -19.28 -5.45
CA PHE A 186 10.59 -19.33 -5.51
C PHE A 186 10.05 -19.78 -6.88
N ALA A 187 10.57 -19.23 -7.98
CA ALA A 187 10.17 -19.63 -9.32
C ALA A 187 10.42 -21.13 -9.57
N GLU A 188 11.57 -21.65 -9.13
CA GLU A 188 11.89 -23.08 -9.20
C GLU A 188 10.94 -23.93 -8.35
N PHE A 189 10.62 -23.48 -7.14
CA PHE A 189 9.65 -24.15 -6.27
C PHE A 189 8.26 -24.26 -6.94
N LEU A 190 7.77 -23.20 -7.58
CA LEU A 190 6.48 -23.23 -8.27
C LEU A 190 6.45 -24.22 -9.44
N LYS A 191 7.53 -24.29 -10.22
CA LYS A 191 7.65 -25.26 -11.31
C LYS A 191 7.55 -26.71 -10.81
N GLN A 192 8.09 -26.99 -9.63
CA GLN A 192 8.04 -28.32 -9.01
C GLN A 192 6.64 -28.67 -8.47
N GLU A 193 5.96 -27.72 -7.80
CA GLU A 193 4.60 -27.94 -7.29
C GLU A 193 3.57 -28.21 -8.39
N VAL A 194 3.67 -27.51 -9.54
CA VAL A 194 2.75 -27.72 -10.67
C VAL A 194 2.85 -29.15 -11.22
N LYS A 195 4.04 -29.77 -11.20
CA LYS A 195 4.25 -31.15 -11.65
C LYS A 195 3.74 -32.21 -10.66
N GLY A 196 3.62 -31.87 -9.38
CA GLY A 196 3.32 -32.83 -8.30
C GLY A 196 1.88 -32.83 -7.76
N SER A 197 1.01 -31.91 -8.20
CA SER A 197 -0.22 -31.62 -7.48
C SER A 197 -1.39 -32.58 -7.79
N LYS A 198 -1.38 -33.75 -7.14
CA LYS A 198 -2.62 -34.41 -6.70
C LYS A 198 -3.16 -33.65 -5.48
N GLN A 199 -4.27 -32.94 -5.64
CA GLN A 199 -5.17 -32.42 -4.59
C GLN A 199 -4.51 -31.98 -3.26
N ILE A 200 -3.95 -30.77 -3.21
CA ILE A 200 -3.70 -30.08 -1.93
C ILE A 200 -4.84 -29.09 -1.71
N LEU A 201 -5.89 -29.50 -1.00
CA LEU A 201 -7.11 -28.70 -0.77
C LEU A 201 -6.94 -27.52 0.21
N LYS A 202 -5.78 -27.35 0.86
CA LYS A 202 -5.58 -26.33 1.91
C LYS A 202 -4.51 -25.31 1.52
N SER A 203 -4.79 -24.05 1.86
CA SER A 203 -3.82 -22.96 1.79
C SER A 203 -2.60 -23.28 2.66
N LYS A 204 -1.40 -23.03 2.13
CA LYS A 204 -0.12 -23.30 2.81
C LYS A 204 0.74 -22.05 2.78
N THR A 205 1.33 -21.70 3.91
CA THR A 205 2.36 -20.65 3.95
C THR A 205 3.73 -21.29 3.89
N LEU A 206 4.59 -20.78 3.01
CA LEU A 206 6.01 -21.10 2.93
C LEU A 206 6.81 -19.94 3.47
N SER A 207 7.79 -20.23 4.33
CA SER A 207 8.68 -19.20 4.87
C SER A 207 10.10 -19.45 4.35
N PHE A 208 10.70 -18.41 3.77
CA PHE A 208 12.03 -18.43 3.21
C PHE A 208 12.91 -17.40 3.91
N ARG A 209 14.19 -17.72 4.05
CA ARG A 209 15.24 -16.82 4.54
C ARG A 209 16.45 -16.91 3.63
N LEU A 210 17.09 -15.78 3.37
CA LEU A 210 18.41 -15.70 2.74
C LEU A 210 19.49 -15.73 3.83
N GLU A 211 20.40 -16.71 3.74
CA GLU A 211 21.59 -16.83 4.57
C GLU A 211 22.84 -16.83 3.68
N GLY A 212 23.55 -15.69 3.66
CA GLY A 212 24.59 -15.43 2.66
C GLY A 212 23.98 -15.42 1.26
N THR A 213 24.33 -16.41 0.44
CA THR A 213 23.78 -16.60 -0.92
C THR A 213 22.78 -17.75 -1.01
N LYS A 214 22.47 -18.42 0.11
CA LYS A 214 21.59 -19.60 0.14
C LYS A 214 20.19 -19.24 0.63
N VAL A 215 19.19 -19.70 -0.09
CA VAL A 215 17.78 -19.57 0.33
C VAL A 215 17.35 -20.83 1.06
N ILE A 216 16.89 -20.67 2.30
CA ILE A 216 16.49 -21.75 3.19
C ILE A 216 15.00 -21.65 3.48
N SER A 217 14.29 -22.77 3.36
CA SER A 217 12.91 -22.91 3.81
C SER A 217 12.88 -23.29 5.28
N TYR A 218 12.05 -22.62 6.08
CA TYR A 218 11.91 -22.92 7.50
C TYR A 218 10.43 -22.99 7.91
N LYS A 219 10.15 -23.75 8.97
CA LYS A 219 8.85 -23.73 9.64
C LYS A 219 8.94 -22.78 10.82
N LYS A 220 8.07 -21.77 10.85
CA LYS A 220 7.93 -20.91 12.02
C LYS A 220 7.16 -21.70 13.09
N ASN A 221 7.83 -22.09 14.17
CA ASN A 221 7.14 -22.62 15.34
C ASN A 221 6.24 -21.49 15.86
N ARG A 222 4.94 -21.79 16.01
CA ARG A 222 3.97 -20.88 16.62
C ARG A 222 4.02 -21.02 18.13
#